data_AF-A0A258SV18-F1
#
_entry.id   AF-A0A258SV18-F1
#
_cell.length_a   1.000
_cell.length_b   1.000
_cell.length_c   1.000
_cell.angle_alpha   90.00
_cell.angle_beta   90.00
_cell.angle_gamma   90.00
#
_symmetry.space_group_name_H-M   'P 1'
#
loop_
_entity.id
_entity.type
_entity.pdbx_description
1 polymer ?
#
loop_
_entity_poly.entity_id
_entity_poly.type
_entity_poly.pdbx_seq_one_letter_code
_entity_poly.pdbx_strand_id
1 'polypeptide(L)' 'MTASFGVAELQAGESTASLLNRADKALYKAKLNGKNCVMSAK' A
#
# COMPACT_ATOMS: atom_id res chain seq x y z
N MET A 1 11.27 -15.91 -7.46
CA MET A 1 10.54 -15.46 -6.26
C MET A 1 9.82 -14.18 -6.61
N THR A 2 8.51 -14.06 -6.37
CA THR A 2 7.71 -12.85 -6.69
C THR A 2 7.20 -12.19 -5.42
N ALA A 3 7.01 -10.87 -5.44
CA ALA A 3 6.56 -10.07 -4.30
C ALA A 3 5.50 -9.06 -4.74
N SER A 4 4.63 -8.65 -3.82
CA SER A 4 3.58 -7.64 -4.05
C SER A 4 3.78 -6.50 -3.07
N PHE A 5 3.53 -5.27 -3.51
CA PHE A 5 3.83 -4.08 -2.71
C PHE A 5 2.62 -3.15 -2.66
N GLY A 6 2.49 -2.46 -1.52
CA GLY A 6 1.55 -1.38 -1.31
C GLY A 6 2.30 -0.11 -1.00
N VAL A 7 2.00 0.96 -1.73
CA VAL A 7 2.68 2.25 -1.59
C VAL A 7 1.64 3.31 -1.24
N ALA A 8 2.01 4.24 -0.37
CA ALA A 8 1.18 5.38 -0.03
C ALA A 8 2.06 6.63 0.06
N GLU A 9 1.54 7.76 -0.41
CA GLU A 9 2.23 9.05 -0.32
C GLU A 9 1.89 9.71 1.02
N LEU A 10 2.90 10.24 1.72
CA LEU A 10 2.68 10.96 2.98
C LEU A 10 1.98 12.29 2.71
N GLN A 11 0.80 12.45 3.30
CA GLN A 11 0.06 13.70 3.20
C GLN A 11 0.46 14.68 4.32
N ALA A 12 0.37 15.98 4.04
CA ALA A 12 0.66 17.02 5.02
C ALA A 12 -0.33 16.95 6.20
N GLY A 13 0.21 16.84 7.42
CA GLY A 13 -0.59 16.69 8.64
C GLY A 13 -1.05 15.25 8.93
N GLU A 14 -0.67 14.29 8.09
CA GLU A 14 -0.99 12.89 8.32
C GLU A 14 0.01 12.23 9.29
N SER A 15 -0.50 11.36 10.16
CA SER A 15 0.35 10.53 11.02
C SER A 15 0.97 9.36 10.26
N THR A 16 2.16 8.96 10.69
CA THR A 16 2.87 7.79 10.16
C THR A 16 2.05 6.50 10.24
N ALA A 17 1.23 6.35 11.28
CA ALA A 17 0.33 5.21 11.43
C ALA A 17 -0.78 5.19 10.36
N SER A 18 -1.34 6.35 10.00
CA SER A 18 -2.32 6.46 8.92
C SER A 18 -1.68 6.15 7.56
N LEU A 19 -0.47 6.68 7.32
CA LEU A 19 0.31 6.38 6.13
C LEU A 19 0.55 4.87 5.99
N LEU A 20 1.02 4.22 7.06
CA LEU A 20 1.31 2.78 7.07
C LEU A 20 0.04 1.96 6.81
N ASN A 21 -1.08 2.35 7.42
CA ASN A 21 -2.36 1.66 7.22
C ASN A 21 -2.84 1.78 5.76
N ARG A 22 -2.64 2.92 5.10
CA ARG A 22 -2.97 3.08 3.67
C ARG A 22 -2.06 2.25 2.78
N ALA A 23 -0.75 2.24 3.05
CA ALA A 23 0.20 1.38 2.34
C ALA A 23 -0.14 -0.11 2.51
N ASP A 24 -0.49 -0.55 3.73
CA ASP A 24 -0.90 -1.92 4.01
C ASP A 24 -2.19 -2.30 3.28
N LYS A 25 -3.20 -1.41 3.27
CA LYS A 25 -4.42 -1.60 2.47
C LYS A 25 -4.13 -1.73 0.98
N ALA A 26 -3.18 -0.96 0.45
CA ALA A 26 -2.76 -1.09 -0.94
C ALA A 26 -2.06 -2.44 -1.19
N LEU A 27 -1.20 -2.89 -0.28
CA LEU A 27 -0.52 -4.19 -0.35
C LEU A 27 -1.53 -5.34 -0.30
N TYR A 28 -2.54 -5.23 0.55
CA TYR A 28 -3.62 -6.21 0.64
C TYR A 28 -4.41 -6.28 -0.68
N LYS A 29 -4.73 -5.13 -1.29
CA LYS A 29 -5.34 -5.09 -2.63
C LYS A 29 -4.45 -5.74 -3.69
N ALA A 30 -3.14 -5.49 -3.67
CA ALA A 30 -2.20 -6.11 -4.60
C ALA A 30 -2.18 -7.64 -4.46
N LYS A 31 -2.26 -8.16 -3.23
CA LYS A 31 -2.36 -9.60 -2.97
C LYS A 31 -3.68 -10.20 -3.46
N LEU A 32 -4.79 -9.48 -3.32
CA LEU A 32 -6.11 -9.93 -3.78
C LEU A 32 -6.24 -9.91 -5.31
N ASN A 33 -5.62 -8.94 -5.99
CA ASN A 33 -5.72 -8.74 -7.43
C ASN A 33 -4.78 -9.64 -8.25
N GLY A 34 -4.39 -10.80 -7.70
CA GLY A 34 -3.56 -11.79 -8.40
C GLY A 34 -2.10 -11.87 -7.98
N LYS A 35 -1.64 -11.05 -7.01
CA LYS A 35 -0.25 -10.97 -6.53
C LYS A 35 0.73 -10.54 -7.64
N ASN A 36 2.01 -10.37 -7.27
CA ASN A 36 3.08 -9.90 -8.15
C ASN A 36 2.83 -8.51 -8.77
N CYS A 37 2.10 -7.66 -8.05
CA CYS A 37 1.71 -6.33 -8.49
C CYS A 37 2.00 -5.27 -7.42
N VAL A 38 2.08 -4.02 -7.84
CA VAL A 38 2.20 -2.86 -6.96
C VAL A 38 0.90 -2.08 -7.00
N MET A 39 0.37 -1.72 -5.84
CA MET A 39 -0.82 -0.87 -5.72
C MET A 39 -0.49 0.37 -4.90
N SER A 40 -1.06 1.50 -5.31
CA SER A 40 -0.87 2.78 -4.65
C SER A 40 -2.16 3.22 -3.96
N ALA A 41 -2.06 3.74 -2.74
CA ALA A 41 -3.14 4.46 -2.07
C ALA A 41 -2.83 5.97 -2.08
N LYS A 42 -3.85 6.76 -2.43
CA LYS A 42 -3.79 8.23 -2.30
C LYS A 42 -3.82 8.61 -0.84
#